data_AF-A0AAW4E7D1-F1
#
_entry.id   AF-A0AAW4E7D1-F1
#
_cell.length_a   1.000
_cell.length_b   1.000
_cell.length_c   1.000
_cell.angle_alpha   90.00
_cell.angle_beta   90.00
_cell.angle_gamma   90.00
#
_symmetry.space_group_name_H-M   'P 1'
#
loop_
_entity.id
_entity.type
_entity.pdbx_description
1 polymer ?
#
loop_
_entity_poly.entity_id
_entity_poly.type
_entity_poly.pdbx_seq_one_letter_code
_entity_poly.pdbx_strand_id
1 'polypeptide(L)'
;MKELKNVDPLRIWDVSNDIRIGNAWPLSIHQLRRSTAVYAIRSGIVTLPALKLMLKHISIVMTKYYSGGSIYAPDILKAFSGNKDSMVALFQESERHVASWQYTNEVVMSEETLYGAHGAWAQIHGKKSMLKLSYAERFEETLKRVKKGQLSYRPTPLGGCTSNSICTKRISVDLLGCDGCASAVVIKPKLLKLIALQNLTVDACVQGSMEHTAELQTQYELSSFATRLGIQA
;
A
#
# COMPACT_ATOMS: atom_id res chain seq x y z
N MET A 1 -24.58 9.43 18.04
CA MET A 1 -23.72 9.78 19.21
C MET A 1 -22.54 8.84 19.42
N LYS A 2 -22.68 7.51 19.24
CA LYS A 2 -21.58 6.54 19.47
C LYS A 2 -20.28 6.90 18.73
N GLU A 3 -20.35 7.23 17.45
CA GLU A 3 -19.15 7.56 16.66
C GLU A 3 -18.44 8.84 17.12
N LEU A 4 -19.19 9.87 17.52
CA LEU A 4 -18.61 11.12 18.04
C LEU A 4 -17.78 10.88 19.31
N LYS A 5 -18.34 10.08 20.22
CA LYS A 5 -17.66 9.66 21.46
C LYS A 5 -16.43 8.80 21.17
N ASN A 6 -16.44 8.01 20.09
CA ASN A 6 -15.28 7.23 19.69
C ASN A 6 -14.17 8.13 19.12
N VAL A 7 -14.49 9.02 18.18
CA VAL A 7 -13.48 9.85 17.50
C VAL A 7 -12.84 10.85 18.46
N ASP A 8 -13.60 11.41 19.40
CA ASP A 8 -13.10 12.34 20.42
C ASP A 8 -13.62 11.95 21.81
N PRO A 9 -12.94 11.00 22.50
CA PRO A 9 -13.37 10.49 23.80
C PRO A 9 -13.22 11.51 24.93
N LEU A 10 -12.33 12.49 24.76
CA LEU A 10 -12.02 13.48 25.80
C LEU A 10 -13.06 14.61 25.83
N ARG A 11 -13.82 14.79 24.75
CA ARG A 11 -14.89 15.78 24.69
C ARG A 11 -16.17 15.24 25.32
N ILE A 12 -16.74 16.01 26.25
CA ILE A 12 -18.04 15.71 26.86
C ILE A 12 -19.16 16.14 25.91
N TRP A 13 -19.53 15.26 24.99
CA TRP A 13 -20.54 15.52 23.96
C TRP A 13 -21.96 15.72 24.50
N ASP A 14 -22.26 15.17 25.68
CA ASP A 14 -23.61 15.18 26.24
C ASP A 14 -24.00 16.53 26.89
N VAL A 15 -23.03 17.42 27.13
CA VAL A 15 -23.25 18.73 27.77
C VAL A 15 -23.51 19.85 26.75
N SER A 16 -23.06 19.69 25.50
CA SER A 16 -23.28 20.70 24.47
C SER A 16 -24.70 20.63 23.91
N ASN A 17 -25.47 21.73 24.04
CA ASN A 17 -26.83 21.82 23.48
C ASN A 17 -26.89 21.81 21.95
N ASP A 18 -25.76 22.05 21.29
CA ASP A 18 -25.67 22.21 19.83
C ASP A 18 -25.90 20.91 19.06
N ILE A 19 -25.69 19.75 19.69
CA ILE A 19 -25.78 18.43 19.05
C ILE A 19 -26.72 17.54 19.86
N ARG A 20 -27.96 17.39 19.38
CA ARG A 20 -28.98 16.52 19.98
C ARG A 20 -29.58 15.59 18.93
N ILE A 21 -29.94 14.37 19.35
CA ILE A 21 -30.62 13.41 18.49
C ILE A 21 -31.99 13.98 18.11
N GLY A 22 -32.33 13.96 16.81
CA GLY A 22 -33.58 14.51 16.26
C GLY A 22 -33.47 15.94 15.72
N ASN A 23 -32.42 16.69 16.09
CA ASN A 23 -32.16 18.00 15.52
C ASN A 23 -31.33 17.90 14.23
N ALA A 24 -31.43 18.92 13.37
CA ALA A 24 -30.56 19.04 12.20
C ALA A 24 -29.08 19.12 12.62
N TRP A 25 -28.23 18.38 11.91
CA TRP A 25 -26.79 18.41 12.17
C TRP A 25 -26.20 19.78 11.76
N PRO A 26 -25.47 20.49 12.65
CA PRO A 26 -24.86 21.77 12.32
C PRO A 26 -23.60 21.57 11.46
N LEU A 27 -23.81 21.24 10.17
CA LEU A 27 -22.75 20.96 9.22
C LEU A 27 -21.96 22.23 8.90
N SER A 28 -20.64 22.19 9.10
CA SER A 28 -19.73 23.24 8.61
C SER A 28 -18.74 22.70 7.59
N ILE A 29 -18.27 23.57 6.70
CA ILE A 29 -17.26 23.23 5.68
C ILE A 29 -15.97 22.72 6.34
N HIS A 30 -15.61 23.27 7.51
CA HIS A 30 -14.43 22.82 8.24
C HIS A 30 -14.59 21.40 8.82
N GLN A 31 -15.81 21.00 9.20
CA GLN A 31 -16.09 19.62 9.61
C GLN A 31 -15.86 18.63 8.45
N LEU A 32 -16.24 19.00 7.22
CA LEU A 32 -15.97 18.18 6.03
C LEU A 32 -14.46 18.01 5.81
N ARG A 33 -13.70 19.10 5.89
CA ARG A 33 -12.23 19.05 5.75
C ARG A 33 -11.58 18.18 6.83
N ARG A 34 -12.04 18.28 8.08
CA ARG A 34 -11.53 17.48 9.20
C ARG A 34 -11.94 16.01 9.07
N SER A 35 -13.17 15.72 8.66
CA SER A 35 -13.62 14.34 8.46
C SER A 35 -12.84 13.66 7.34
N THR A 36 -12.54 14.36 6.23
CA THR A 36 -11.64 13.86 5.18
C THR A 36 -10.28 13.51 5.76
N ALA A 37 -9.68 14.37 6.59
CA ALA A 37 -8.37 14.10 7.19
C ALA A 37 -8.38 12.86 8.12
N VAL A 38 -9.40 12.75 8.98
CA VAL A 38 -9.58 11.63 9.92
C VAL A 38 -9.71 10.31 9.19
N TYR A 39 -10.62 10.21 8.22
CA TYR A 39 -10.88 8.97 7.50
C TYR A 39 -9.79 8.63 6.47
N ALA A 40 -9.13 9.62 5.88
CA ALA A 40 -7.97 9.38 5.02
C ALA A 40 -6.83 8.71 5.78
N ILE A 41 -6.47 9.20 6.97
CA ILE A 41 -5.45 8.55 7.80
C ILE A 41 -5.94 7.20 8.33
N ARG A 42 -7.21 7.09 8.73
CA ARG A 42 -7.76 5.82 9.21
C ARG A 42 -7.74 4.70 8.16
N SER A 43 -7.97 5.03 6.89
CA SER A 43 -7.90 4.05 5.80
C SER A 43 -6.55 3.31 5.72
N GLY A 44 -5.46 3.97 6.16
CA GLY A 44 -4.09 3.49 6.03
C GLY A 44 -3.53 3.59 4.61
N ILE A 45 -4.29 4.15 3.66
CA ILE A 45 -3.89 4.30 2.26
C ILE A 45 -3.10 5.60 2.05
N VAL A 46 -3.50 6.66 2.76
CA VAL A 46 -2.93 8.00 2.62
C VAL A 46 -1.89 8.24 3.71
N THR A 47 -0.68 8.63 3.31
CA THR A 47 0.39 9.01 4.25
C THR A 47 0.23 10.45 4.73
N LEU A 48 0.77 10.79 5.91
CA LEU A 48 0.72 12.15 6.46
C LEU A 48 1.33 13.22 5.50
N PRO A 49 2.47 12.97 4.83
CA PRO A 49 3.01 13.93 3.85
C PRO A 49 2.09 14.12 2.64
N ALA A 50 1.48 13.05 2.12
CA ALA A 50 0.53 13.14 1.01
C ALA A 50 -0.72 13.95 1.42
N LEU A 51 -1.25 13.69 2.61
CA LEU A 51 -2.41 14.42 3.13
C LEU A 51 -2.10 15.90 3.39
N LYS A 52 -0.89 16.23 3.86
CA LYS A 52 -0.41 17.62 3.97
C LYS A 52 -0.51 18.34 2.61
N LEU A 53 -0.04 17.71 1.53
CA LEU A 53 -0.10 18.28 0.19
C LEU A 53 -1.54 18.43 -0.29
N MET A 54 -2.38 17.39 -0.15
CA MET A 54 -3.79 17.42 -0.56
C MET A 54 -4.59 18.52 0.15
N LEU A 55 -4.36 18.70 1.45
CA LEU A 55 -5.02 19.74 2.23
C LEU A 55 -4.31 21.10 2.16
N LYS A 56 -3.16 21.21 1.48
CA LYS A 56 -2.32 22.43 1.45
C LYS A 56 -1.94 22.91 2.86
N HIS A 57 -1.62 21.99 3.76
CA HIS A 57 -1.15 22.33 5.10
C HIS A 57 0.31 22.81 5.07
N ILE A 58 0.60 23.82 5.88
CA ILE A 58 1.94 24.40 6.01
C ILE A 58 2.90 23.37 6.61
N SER A 59 2.48 22.67 7.67
CA SER A 59 3.29 21.69 8.41
C SER A 59 2.60 20.33 8.54
N ILE A 60 3.39 19.28 8.79
CA ILE A 60 2.87 17.93 9.10
C ILE A 60 2.09 17.94 10.43
N VAL A 61 2.51 18.77 11.39
CA VAL A 61 1.84 18.91 12.69
C VAL A 61 0.39 19.36 12.52
N MET A 62 0.13 20.29 11.61
CA MET A 62 -1.23 20.72 11.27
C MET A 62 -2.05 19.55 10.72
N THR A 63 -1.50 18.74 9.80
CA THR A 63 -2.18 17.53 9.31
C THR A 63 -2.49 16.55 10.46
N LYS A 64 -1.52 16.32 11.35
CA LYS A 64 -1.70 15.46 12.53
C LYS A 64 -2.83 15.94 13.42
N TYR A 65 -2.92 17.26 13.65
CA TYR A 65 -4.01 17.88 14.40
C TYR A 65 -5.37 17.65 13.72
N TYR A 66 -5.48 17.88 12.41
CA TYR A 66 -6.71 17.66 11.66
C TYR A 66 -7.14 16.19 11.63
N SER A 67 -6.18 15.26 11.55
CA SER A 67 -6.43 13.82 11.63
C SER A 67 -6.56 13.29 13.06
N GLY A 68 -6.58 14.17 14.07
CA GLY A 68 -6.72 13.77 15.47
C GLY A 68 -8.01 12.96 15.69
N GLY A 69 -7.89 11.82 16.37
CA GLY A 69 -8.99 10.87 16.57
C GLY A 69 -9.13 9.79 15.49
N SER A 70 -8.30 9.82 14.44
CA SER A 70 -8.33 8.82 13.35
C SER A 70 -8.19 7.39 13.83
N ILE A 71 -7.36 7.12 14.85
CA ILE A 71 -7.15 5.78 15.38
C ILE A 71 -8.43 5.13 15.93
N TYR A 72 -9.35 5.95 16.46
CA TYR A 72 -10.61 5.50 17.04
C TYR A 72 -11.76 5.52 16.04
N ALA A 73 -11.57 6.14 14.87
CA ALA A 73 -12.58 6.15 13.82
C ALA A 73 -12.74 4.75 13.21
N PRO A 74 -13.94 4.37 12.74
CA PRO A 74 -14.12 3.15 11.95
C PRO A 74 -13.44 3.31 10.57
N ASP A 75 -12.93 2.20 10.03
CA ASP A 75 -12.42 2.17 8.65
C ASP A 75 -13.60 1.99 7.69
N ILE A 76 -14.06 3.09 7.11
CA ILE A 76 -15.21 3.13 6.19
C ILE A 76 -14.97 2.34 4.90
N LEU A 77 -13.72 2.09 4.50
CA LEU A 77 -13.40 1.34 3.27
C LEU A 77 -13.36 -0.18 3.52
N LYS A 78 -13.19 -0.59 4.78
CA LYS A 78 -13.14 -2.00 5.21
C LYS A 78 -14.38 -2.46 5.97
N ALA A 79 -15.38 -1.61 6.17
CA ALA A 79 -16.57 -1.94 6.94
C ALA A 79 -17.38 -3.06 6.25
N PHE A 80 -17.17 -4.30 6.67
CA PHE A 80 -17.90 -5.51 6.27
C PHE A 80 -19.26 -5.64 6.98
N SER A 81 -19.98 -4.52 7.16
CA SER A 81 -21.30 -4.55 7.78
C SER A 81 -22.35 -4.64 6.67
N GLY A 82 -22.74 -5.86 6.27
CA GLY A 82 -24.01 -6.25 5.60
C GLY A 82 -24.53 -5.43 4.41
N ASN A 83 -24.75 -4.12 4.58
CA ASN A 83 -25.05 -3.16 3.54
C ASN A 83 -23.75 -2.70 2.86
N LYS A 84 -23.51 -3.20 1.65
CA LYS A 84 -22.49 -2.66 0.77
C LYS A 84 -22.94 -1.26 0.32
N ASP A 85 -22.43 -0.23 0.97
CA ASP A 85 -22.51 1.12 0.42
C ASP A 85 -21.98 1.08 -1.02
N SER A 86 -22.75 1.63 -1.97
CA SER A 86 -22.42 1.56 -3.40
C SER A 86 -21.02 2.11 -3.69
N MET A 87 -20.62 3.17 -2.99
CA MET A 87 -19.30 3.79 -3.10
C MET A 87 -18.17 2.87 -2.60
N VAL A 88 -18.39 2.15 -1.49
CA VAL A 88 -17.39 1.22 -0.96
C VAL A 88 -17.25 0.02 -1.88
N ALA A 89 -18.35 -0.49 -2.45
CA ALA A 89 -18.31 -1.56 -3.44
C ALA A 89 -17.55 -1.15 -4.71
N LEU A 90 -17.82 0.05 -5.22
CA LEU A 90 -17.10 0.63 -6.37
C LEU A 90 -15.60 0.80 -6.08
N PHE A 91 -15.25 1.27 -4.88
CA PHE A 91 -13.85 1.39 -4.46
C PHE A 91 -13.14 0.03 -4.39
N GLN A 92 -13.76 -0.97 -3.77
CA GLN A 92 -13.18 -2.31 -3.70
C GLN A 92 -13.07 -2.98 -5.07
N GLU A 93 -14.00 -2.68 -5.99
CA GLU A 93 -13.85 -3.10 -7.39
C GLU A 93 -12.68 -2.41 -8.06
N SER A 94 -12.52 -1.10 -7.90
CA SER A 94 -11.38 -0.38 -8.49
C SER A 94 -10.05 -0.90 -7.95
N GLU A 95 -9.94 -1.26 -6.67
CA GLU A 95 -8.74 -1.91 -6.12
C GLU A 95 -8.40 -3.23 -6.84
N ARG A 96 -9.41 -4.07 -7.12
CA ARG A 96 -9.20 -5.31 -7.90
C ARG A 96 -8.73 -5.00 -9.31
N HIS A 97 -9.32 -3.99 -9.96
CA HIS A 97 -8.90 -3.55 -11.29
C HIS A 97 -7.46 -3.06 -11.29
N VAL A 98 -7.05 -2.27 -10.30
CA VAL A 98 -5.67 -1.77 -10.15
C VAL A 98 -4.71 -2.94 -9.93
N ALA A 99 -5.03 -3.88 -9.04
CA ALA A 99 -4.19 -5.06 -8.80
C ALA A 99 -4.03 -5.93 -10.06
N SER A 100 -5.12 -6.15 -10.80
CA SER A 100 -5.07 -6.85 -12.09
C SER A 100 -4.21 -6.11 -13.12
N TRP A 101 -4.39 -4.79 -13.24
CA TRP A 101 -3.65 -3.96 -14.17
C TRP A 101 -2.15 -3.97 -13.87
N GLN A 102 -1.78 -3.83 -12.59
CA GLN A 102 -0.40 -3.92 -12.14
C GLN A 102 0.21 -5.28 -12.45
N TYR A 103 -0.49 -6.38 -12.15
CA TYR A 103 0.00 -7.72 -12.46
C TYR A 103 0.18 -7.93 -13.98
N THR A 104 -0.81 -7.50 -14.77
CA THR A 104 -0.73 -7.62 -16.23
C THR A 104 0.47 -6.86 -16.77
N ASN A 105 0.73 -5.63 -16.31
CA ASN A 105 1.83 -4.82 -16.81
C ASN A 105 3.20 -5.28 -16.30
N GLU A 106 3.31 -5.54 -15.00
CA GLU A 106 4.61 -5.83 -14.37
C GLU A 106 5.03 -7.29 -14.50
N VAL A 107 4.09 -8.22 -14.65
CA VAL A 107 4.39 -9.67 -14.68
C VAL A 107 4.14 -10.26 -16.07
N VAL A 108 2.95 -10.03 -16.63
CA VAL A 108 2.56 -10.67 -17.91
C VAL A 108 3.22 -9.98 -19.10
N MET A 109 3.19 -8.65 -19.14
CA MET A 109 3.70 -7.82 -20.23
C MET A 109 5.18 -7.49 -20.12
N SER A 110 5.82 -7.73 -18.96
CA SER A 110 7.23 -7.41 -18.77
C SER A 110 8.10 -8.08 -19.83
N GLU A 111 8.94 -7.32 -20.51
CA GLU A 111 9.97 -7.86 -21.41
C GLU A 111 11.18 -8.36 -20.62
N GLU A 112 11.36 -7.85 -19.40
CA GLU A 112 12.49 -8.18 -18.56
C GLU A 112 12.40 -9.58 -17.93
N THR A 113 13.56 -10.06 -17.51
CA THR A 113 13.67 -11.29 -16.74
C THR A 113 13.12 -11.07 -15.33
N LEU A 114 12.11 -11.86 -14.96
CA LEU A 114 11.49 -11.85 -13.64
C LEU A 114 12.18 -12.88 -12.76
N TYR A 115 12.52 -12.47 -11.55
CA TYR A 115 13.16 -13.31 -10.54
C TYR A 115 12.18 -13.63 -9.41
N GLY A 116 12.59 -14.55 -8.53
CA GLY A 116 11.71 -15.11 -7.49
C GLY A 116 10.86 -16.27 -8.02
N ALA A 117 10.31 -17.06 -7.10
CA ALA A 117 9.61 -18.30 -7.45
C ALA A 117 8.38 -18.05 -8.33
N HIS A 118 7.54 -17.06 -8.00
CA HIS A 118 6.37 -16.71 -8.83
C HIS A 118 6.81 -16.03 -10.14
N GLY A 119 7.86 -15.21 -10.12
CA GLY A 119 8.40 -14.57 -11.32
C GLY A 119 8.86 -15.59 -12.36
N ALA A 120 9.68 -16.55 -11.94
CA ALA A 120 10.16 -17.64 -12.79
C ALA A 120 9.00 -18.52 -13.31
N TRP A 121 8.06 -18.89 -12.43
CA TRP A 121 6.87 -19.64 -12.83
C TRP A 121 6.03 -18.89 -13.88
N ALA A 122 5.83 -17.59 -13.67
CA ALA A 122 5.06 -16.74 -14.58
C ALA A 122 5.75 -16.60 -15.95
N GLN A 123 7.07 -16.59 -16.02
CA GLN A 123 7.78 -16.59 -17.30
C GLN A 123 7.62 -17.90 -18.06
N ILE A 124 7.74 -19.03 -17.38
CA ILE A 124 7.69 -20.36 -18.00
C ILE A 124 6.25 -20.70 -18.44
N HIS A 125 5.27 -20.51 -17.57
CA HIS A 125 3.88 -20.95 -17.77
C HIS A 125 2.92 -19.81 -18.16
N GLY A 126 3.10 -18.63 -17.57
CA GLY A 126 2.18 -17.50 -17.73
C GLY A 126 2.36 -16.75 -19.06
N LYS A 127 3.58 -16.32 -19.38
CA LYS A 127 3.85 -15.48 -20.57
C LYS A 127 3.57 -16.24 -21.86
N LYS A 128 4.04 -17.49 -22.01
CA LYS A 128 3.89 -18.25 -23.27
C LYS A 128 2.43 -18.47 -23.69
N SER A 129 1.54 -18.68 -22.74
CA SER A 129 0.10 -18.86 -23.01
C SER A 129 -0.58 -17.52 -23.32
N MET A 130 -0.25 -16.46 -22.57
CA MET A 130 -0.87 -15.15 -22.70
C MET A 130 -0.30 -14.28 -23.83
N LEU A 131 0.90 -14.54 -24.33
CA LEU A 131 1.53 -13.77 -25.42
C LEU A 131 0.76 -13.84 -26.75
N LYS A 132 -0.09 -14.86 -26.94
CA LYS A 132 -0.94 -14.99 -28.14
C LYS A 132 -2.17 -14.10 -28.12
N LEU A 133 -2.55 -13.60 -26.94
CA LEU A 133 -3.74 -12.78 -26.73
C LEU A 133 -3.42 -11.29 -26.92
N SER A 134 -4.42 -10.50 -27.28
CA SER A 134 -4.37 -9.04 -27.23
C SER A 134 -4.23 -8.55 -25.78
N TYR A 135 -3.80 -7.30 -25.60
CA TYR A 135 -3.68 -6.71 -24.26
C TYR A 135 -5.01 -6.74 -23.48
N ALA A 136 -6.13 -6.43 -24.15
CA ALA A 136 -7.45 -6.41 -23.52
C ALA A 136 -7.85 -7.79 -22.98
N GLU A 137 -7.62 -8.85 -23.75
CA GLU A 137 -7.90 -10.23 -23.35
C GLU A 137 -7.02 -10.67 -22.17
N ARG A 138 -5.72 -10.33 -22.19
CA ARG A 138 -4.80 -10.62 -21.07
C ARG A 138 -5.27 -9.97 -19.77
N PHE A 139 -5.67 -8.70 -19.85
CA PHE A 139 -6.20 -7.97 -18.71
C PHE A 139 -7.50 -8.60 -18.21
N GLU A 140 -8.43 -8.94 -19.11
CA GLU A 140 -9.70 -9.54 -18.73
C GLU A 140 -9.53 -10.92 -18.07
N GLU A 141 -8.64 -11.78 -18.59
CA GLU A 141 -8.31 -13.06 -17.96
C GLU A 141 -7.70 -12.88 -16.57
N THR A 142 -6.79 -11.92 -16.43
CA THR A 142 -6.18 -11.58 -15.13
C THR A 142 -7.25 -11.10 -14.15
N LEU A 143 -8.14 -10.23 -14.61
CA LEU A 143 -9.26 -9.71 -13.82
C LEU A 143 -10.20 -10.83 -13.38
N LYS A 144 -10.50 -11.79 -14.25
CA LYS A 144 -11.31 -12.98 -13.93
C LYS A 144 -10.65 -13.80 -12.80
N ARG A 145 -9.33 -13.99 -12.83
CA ARG A 145 -8.58 -14.73 -11.79
C ARG A 145 -8.57 -13.98 -10.46
N VAL A 146 -8.39 -12.66 -10.48
CA VAL A 146 -8.44 -11.81 -9.27
C VAL A 146 -9.84 -11.78 -8.67
N LYS A 147 -10.90 -11.63 -9.50
CA LYS A 147 -12.30 -11.68 -9.05
C LYS A 147 -12.66 -13.04 -8.42
N LYS A 148 -12.08 -14.13 -8.91
CA LYS A 148 -12.22 -15.48 -8.32
C LYS A 148 -11.36 -15.70 -7.06
N GLY A 149 -10.49 -14.77 -6.69
CA GLY A 149 -9.57 -14.90 -5.56
C GLY A 149 -8.39 -15.86 -5.80
N GLN A 150 -8.19 -16.33 -7.03
CA GLN A 150 -7.10 -17.25 -7.41
C GLN A 150 -5.76 -16.55 -7.52
N LEU A 151 -5.78 -15.24 -7.74
CA LEU A 151 -4.59 -14.39 -7.86
C LEU A 151 -4.81 -13.15 -6.99
N SER A 152 -3.80 -12.79 -6.20
CA SER A 152 -3.65 -11.44 -5.67
C SER A 152 -2.35 -10.86 -6.17
N TYR A 153 -2.27 -9.54 -6.18
CA TYR A 153 -1.04 -8.84 -6.48
C TYR A 153 -0.94 -7.59 -5.63
N ARG A 154 0.22 -7.40 -5.00
CA ARG A 154 0.57 -6.22 -4.24
C ARG A 154 1.95 -5.75 -4.66
N PRO A 155 2.13 -4.49 -5.09
CA PRO A 155 3.43 -4.00 -5.49
C PRO A 155 4.35 -3.89 -4.26
N THR A 156 5.61 -4.25 -4.45
CA THR A 156 6.68 -4.13 -3.45
C THR A 156 7.84 -3.34 -4.06
N PRO A 157 8.75 -2.79 -3.24
CA PRO A 157 9.94 -2.09 -3.77
C PRO A 157 10.80 -2.97 -4.68
N LEU A 158 10.78 -4.29 -4.48
CA LEU A 158 11.49 -5.28 -5.31
C LEU A 158 10.75 -5.66 -6.61
N GLY A 159 9.44 -5.40 -6.68
CA GLY A 159 8.56 -5.92 -7.73
C GLY A 159 7.13 -6.07 -7.23
N GLY A 160 6.73 -7.30 -6.89
CA GLY A 160 5.42 -7.56 -6.32
C GLY A 160 5.33 -8.86 -5.52
N CYS A 161 4.20 -9.02 -4.84
CA CYS A 161 3.87 -10.20 -4.05
C CYS A 161 2.49 -10.72 -4.41
N THR A 162 2.37 -12.03 -4.63
CA THR A 162 1.11 -12.71 -4.98
C THR A 162 0.46 -13.47 -3.81
N SER A 163 0.94 -13.26 -2.57
CA SER A 163 0.45 -13.98 -1.41
C SER A 163 -0.92 -13.45 -0.96
N ASN A 164 -1.91 -14.35 -0.84
CA ASN A 164 -3.19 -14.03 -0.21
C ASN A 164 -3.09 -13.95 1.33
N SER A 165 -2.06 -14.57 1.92
CA SER A 165 -1.84 -14.58 3.37
C SER A 165 -1.24 -13.27 3.89
N ILE A 166 -1.33 -13.10 5.21
CA ILE A 166 -0.62 -12.03 5.92
C ILE A 166 0.87 -12.37 5.91
N CYS A 167 1.69 -11.45 5.41
CA CYS A 167 3.14 -11.63 5.40
C CYS A 167 3.72 -11.20 6.74
N THR A 168 4.26 -12.16 7.50
CA THR A 168 4.96 -11.90 8.77
C THR A 168 6.27 -11.14 8.57
N LYS A 169 6.95 -11.39 7.46
CA LYS A 169 8.26 -10.80 7.14
C LYS A 169 8.19 -9.33 6.72
N ARG A 170 7.02 -8.84 6.28
CA ARG A 170 6.83 -7.43 5.89
C ARG A 170 6.73 -6.50 7.11
N ILE A 171 6.44 -7.03 8.30
CA ILE A 171 6.21 -6.26 9.52
C ILE A 171 7.53 -5.64 10.02
N SER A 172 8.67 -6.29 9.78
CA SER A 172 10.00 -5.83 10.20
C SER A 172 10.69 -4.90 9.19
N VAL A 173 10.04 -4.52 8.09
CA VAL A 173 10.68 -3.79 6.97
C VAL A 173 11.90 -4.54 6.40
N ASP A 174 11.95 -5.85 6.60
CA ASP A 174 13.05 -6.67 6.08
C ASP A 174 12.75 -7.06 4.62
N LEU A 175 13.50 -6.44 3.70
CA LEU A 175 13.37 -6.73 2.27
C LEU A 175 13.93 -8.09 1.89
N LEU A 176 14.82 -8.69 2.71
CA LEU A 176 15.31 -10.06 2.51
C LEU A 176 14.23 -11.11 2.79
N GLY A 177 13.14 -10.75 3.45
CA GLY A 177 12.05 -11.70 3.68
C GLY A 177 11.46 -12.28 2.38
N CYS A 178 11.61 -11.56 1.27
CA CYS A 178 11.22 -11.98 -0.07
C CYS A 178 12.21 -12.95 -0.73
N ASP A 179 13.43 -13.09 -0.20
CA ASP A 179 14.40 -14.09 -0.66
C ASP A 179 13.87 -15.51 -0.38
N GLY A 180 13.85 -16.36 -1.41
CA GLY A 180 13.26 -17.70 -1.36
C GLY A 180 11.75 -17.76 -1.13
N CYS A 181 11.01 -16.64 -1.15
CA CYS A 181 9.56 -16.65 -0.96
C CYS A 181 8.82 -17.17 -2.21
N ALA A 182 7.91 -18.12 -2.03
CA ALA A 182 7.14 -18.74 -3.12
C ALA A 182 6.29 -17.73 -3.92
N SER A 183 5.77 -16.69 -3.26
CA SER A 183 4.88 -15.69 -3.86
C SER A 183 5.59 -14.41 -4.32
N ALA A 184 6.91 -14.35 -4.20
CA ALA A 184 7.67 -13.15 -4.57
C ALA A 184 7.91 -13.07 -6.08
N VAL A 185 7.76 -11.85 -6.60
CA VAL A 185 8.16 -11.45 -7.95
C VAL A 185 9.17 -10.32 -7.81
N VAL A 186 10.37 -10.53 -8.33
CA VAL A 186 11.48 -9.58 -8.27
C VAL A 186 11.79 -9.10 -9.68
N ILE A 187 11.85 -7.78 -9.85
CA ILE A 187 12.04 -7.10 -11.12
C ILE A 187 13.40 -6.40 -11.09
N LYS A 188 14.29 -6.75 -12.01
CA LYS A 188 15.69 -6.28 -12.04
C LYS A 188 15.87 -4.75 -11.87
N PRO A 189 15.26 -3.87 -12.70
CA PRO A 189 15.45 -2.43 -12.58
C PRO A 189 14.93 -1.86 -11.26
N LYS A 190 13.88 -2.47 -10.68
CA LYS A 190 13.36 -2.03 -9.38
C LYS A 190 14.35 -2.36 -8.26
N LEU A 191 14.97 -3.54 -8.30
CA LEU A 191 16.04 -3.91 -7.37
C LEU A 191 17.25 -2.98 -7.51
N LEU A 192 17.71 -2.70 -8.73
CA LEU A 192 18.84 -1.77 -8.96
C LEU A 192 18.51 -0.35 -8.49
N LYS A 193 17.31 0.14 -8.78
CA LYS A 193 16.84 1.45 -8.31
C LYS A 193 16.81 1.51 -6.79
N LEU A 194 16.36 0.44 -6.14
CA LEU A 194 16.33 0.35 -4.69
C LEU A 194 17.75 0.37 -4.09
N ILE A 195 18.69 -0.37 -4.66
CA ILE A 195 20.10 -0.33 -4.24
C ILE A 195 20.68 1.08 -4.39
N ALA A 196 20.42 1.74 -5.52
CA ALA A 196 20.88 3.11 -5.76
C ALA A 196 20.28 4.10 -4.74
N LEU A 197 18.99 3.97 -4.41
CA LEU A 197 18.35 4.79 -3.36
C LEU A 197 18.96 4.52 -1.99
N GLN A 198 19.26 3.26 -1.68
CA GLN A 198 19.89 2.87 -0.42
C GLN A 198 21.28 3.49 -0.28
N ASN A 199 22.08 3.51 -1.35
CA ASN A 199 23.38 4.15 -1.35
C ASN A 199 23.28 5.65 -1.01
N LEU A 200 22.30 6.36 -1.61
CA LEU A 200 22.06 7.76 -1.31
C LEU A 200 21.65 7.99 0.15
N THR A 201 20.88 7.07 0.73
CA THR A 201 20.51 7.12 2.15
C THR A 201 21.74 6.97 3.04
N VAL A 202 22.61 5.99 2.75
CA VAL A 202 23.88 5.78 3.46
C VAL A 202 24.77 7.02 3.37
N ASP A 203 24.91 7.60 2.19
CA ASP A 203 25.73 8.80 1.96
C ASP A 203 25.21 10.03 2.72
N ALA A 204 23.90 10.10 2.95
CA ALA A 204 23.27 11.17 3.72
C ALA A 204 23.42 10.98 5.24
N CYS A 205 23.70 9.77 5.71
CA CYS A 205 23.86 9.49 7.14
C CYS A 205 25.21 9.96 7.66
N VAL A 206 25.24 10.40 8.93
CA VAL A 206 26.49 10.79 9.59
C VAL A 206 27.35 9.56 9.83
N GLN A 207 28.58 9.56 9.29
CA GLN A 207 29.53 8.47 9.44
C GLN A 207 29.77 8.13 10.92
N GLY A 208 29.67 6.84 11.25
CA GLY A 208 29.85 6.34 12.62
C GLY A 208 28.61 6.41 13.52
N SER A 209 27.47 6.93 13.02
CA SER A 209 26.18 6.83 13.72
C SER A 209 25.61 5.41 13.66
N MET A 210 24.75 5.05 14.63
CA MET A 210 24.03 3.76 14.59
C MET A 210 23.15 3.63 13.36
N GLU A 211 22.56 4.74 12.91
CA GLU A 211 21.76 4.81 11.67
C GLU A 211 22.63 4.44 10.46
N HIS A 212 23.80 5.06 10.33
CA HIS A 212 24.73 4.74 9.24
C HIS A 212 25.12 3.26 9.22
N THR A 213 25.38 2.64 10.38
CA THR A 213 25.67 1.20 10.45
C THR A 213 24.48 0.32 10.05
N ALA A 214 23.26 0.68 10.46
CA ALA A 214 22.05 -0.06 10.08
C ALA A 214 21.79 0.04 8.57
N GLU A 215 21.88 1.24 7.99
CA GLU A 215 21.67 1.46 6.56
C GLU A 215 22.76 0.78 5.71
N LEU A 216 24.01 0.75 6.17
CA LEU A 216 25.10 -0.01 5.54
C LEU A 216 24.82 -1.52 5.55
N GLN A 217 24.30 -2.05 6.66
CA GLN A 217 23.93 -3.46 6.74
C GLN A 217 22.83 -3.79 5.72
N THR A 218 21.79 -2.96 5.64
CA THR A 218 20.72 -3.12 4.64
C THR A 218 21.26 -3.02 3.20
N GLN A 219 22.21 -2.11 2.93
CA GLN A 219 22.87 -2.01 1.63
C GLN A 219 23.61 -3.30 1.28
N TYR A 220 24.44 -3.82 2.19
CA TYR A 220 25.16 -5.07 2.00
C TYR A 220 24.20 -6.24 1.71
N GLU A 221 23.12 -6.32 2.46
CA GLU A 221 22.08 -7.34 2.29
C GLU A 221 21.44 -7.28 0.90
N LEU A 222 21.06 -6.09 0.41
CA LEU A 222 20.49 -5.90 -0.92
C LEU A 222 21.49 -6.25 -2.04
N SER A 223 22.75 -5.87 -1.90
CA SER A 223 23.82 -6.22 -2.85
C SER A 223 24.08 -7.73 -2.88
N SER A 224 24.08 -8.38 -1.71
CA SER A 224 24.21 -9.83 -1.60
C SER A 224 23.04 -10.55 -2.27
N PHE A 225 21.82 -10.02 -2.13
CA PHE A 225 20.61 -10.54 -2.76
C PHE A 225 20.66 -10.42 -4.28
N ALA A 226 21.09 -9.27 -4.82
CA ALA A 226 21.29 -9.09 -6.25
C ALA A 226 22.31 -10.10 -6.82
N THR A 227 23.41 -10.33 -6.09
CA THR A 227 24.45 -11.28 -6.49
C THR A 227 23.93 -12.72 -6.50
N ARG A 228 23.14 -13.13 -5.50
CA ARG A 228 22.49 -14.46 -5.46
C ARG A 228 21.56 -14.70 -6.65
N LEU A 229 20.91 -13.65 -7.14
CA LEU A 229 20.05 -13.71 -8.32
C LEU A 229 20.83 -13.65 -9.65
N GLY A 230 22.16 -13.53 -9.61
CA GLY A 230 23.00 -13.35 -10.80
C GLY A 230 22.81 -11.99 -11.48
N ILE A 231 22.29 -11.00 -10.75
CA ILE A 231 22.13 -9.63 -11.22
C ILE A 231 23.40 -8.87 -10.82
N GLN A 232 24.22 -8.51 -11.81
CA GLN A 232 25.31 -7.56 -11.59
C GLN A 232 24.67 -6.19 -11.32
N ALA A 233 24.93 -5.66 -10.13
CA ALA A 233 24.49 -4.34 -9.66
C ALA A 233 25.54 -3.28 -10.00
#